data_AF-A0A8I6X3Q4-F1
#
_entry.id   AF-A0A8I6X3Q4-F1
#
_cell.length_a   1.000
_cell.length_b   1.000
_cell.length_c   1.000
_cell.angle_alpha   90.00
_cell.angle_beta   90.00
_cell.angle_gamma   90.00
#
_symmetry.space_group_name_H-M   'P 1'
#
loop_
_entity.id
_entity.type
_entity.pdbx_description
1 polymer ?
#
loop_
_entity_poly.entity_id
_entity_poly.type
_entity_poly.pdbx_seq_one_letter_code
_entity_poly.pdbx_strand_id
1 'polypeptide(L)'
;MHGRFLILVWAWCLPLMVAVTGTTAEDQQGEGCSAKRCGNITISDPFWLPDEETGRSCGLPGASDFQLRCLNSSYPVLRSSVPYSPGFKIINISVGERSLRVVDLGKLQLFHTSKSCLPFWNTSVKLGRPFRIDPVSHNLILYNCTEEAAARRGTELVKTVMRCANATNTFVRTEVPYDPTGNYASYALEGCDAIVVPVLAGSPSGKTNADNYERLIDDGFLLTWDLDPLPPLF
;
A
#
# COMPACT_ATOMS: atom_id res chain seq x y z
N MET A 1 93.42 24.70 -4.36
CA MET A 1 93.02 25.69 -3.34
C MET A 1 91.79 25.12 -2.64
N HIS A 2 91.95 24.37 -1.54
CA HIS A 2 91.91 24.86 -0.15
C HIS A 2 90.78 25.85 0.13
N GLY A 3 89.80 25.45 0.96
CA GLY A 3 88.89 26.40 1.62
C GLY A 3 87.54 25.80 2.03
N ARG A 4 87.43 25.35 3.27
CA ARG A 4 86.24 24.82 3.96
C ARG A 4 85.15 25.90 4.14
N PHE A 5 83.87 25.49 4.27
CA PHE A 5 83.05 25.84 5.44
C PHE A 5 81.84 24.90 5.58
N LEU A 6 81.73 24.27 6.76
CA LEU A 6 80.60 23.46 7.21
C LEU A 6 79.43 24.36 7.62
N ILE A 7 78.19 23.97 7.29
CA ILE A 7 77.02 24.22 8.15
C ILE A 7 76.16 22.95 8.17
N LEU A 8 76.13 22.30 9.33
CA LEU A 8 75.18 21.26 9.73
C LEU A 8 73.89 21.95 10.18
N VAL A 9 72.74 21.58 9.62
CA VAL A 9 71.45 21.72 10.32
C VAL A 9 70.59 20.49 10.06
N TRP A 10 70.72 19.54 10.98
CA TRP A 10 69.73 18.51 11.28
C TRP A 10 68.53 19.21 11.91
N ALA A 11 67.39 19.25 11.21
CA ALA A 11 66.14 19.76 11.74
C ALA A 11 65.09 18.64 11.75
N TRP A 12 64.70 18.31 12.98
CA TRP A 12 63.69 17.36 13.42
C TRP A 12 62.47 17.16 12.50
N CYS A 13 62.11 15.88 12.30
CA CYS A 13 60.74 15.47 12.07
C CYS A 13 59.89 15.83 13.30
N LEU A 14 58.96 16.77 13.17
CA LEU A 14 57.76 16.82 14.01
C LEU A 14 56.57 16.31 13.17
N PRO A 15 55.73 15.42 13.70
CA PRO A 15 54.47 15.10 13.06
C PRO A 15 53.53 16.31 13.23
N LEU A 16 52.96 16.79 12.12
CA LEU A 16 51.85 17.73 12.16
C LEU A 16 50.66 17.02 12.80
N MET A 17 50.40 17.32 14.07
CA MET A 17 49.12 17.01 14.72
C MET A 17 48.07 17.89 14.06
N VAL A 18 47.39 17.36 13.05
CA VAL A 18 46.17 17.97 12.53
C VAL A 18 45.15 17.87 13.65
N ALA A 19 44.87 18.99 14.30
CA ALA A 19 43.71 19.12 15.16
C ALA A 19 42.48 18.87 14.28
N VAL A 20 41.93 17.66 14.33
CA VAL A 20 40.57 17.40 13.90
C VAL A 20 39.69 18.18 14.87
N THR A 21 39.41 19.43 14.55
CA THR A 21 38.23 20.09 15.09
C THR A 21 37.08 19.21 14.65
N GLY A 22 36.57 18.42 15.60
CA GLY A 22 35.32 17.69 15.43
C GLY A 22 34.26 18.72 15.12
N THR A 23 34.03 18.97 13.84
CA THR A 23 32.70 19.35 13.38
C THR A 23 31.85 18.18 13.81
N THR A 24 31.15 18.34 14.93
CA THR A 24 29.87 17.69 15.10
C THR A 24 29.21 17.77 13.74
N ALA A 25 28.98 16.61 13.13
CA ALA A 25 28.06 16.52 12.02
C ALA A 25 26.75 17.08 12.59
N GLU A 26 26.57 18.38 12.42
CA GLU A 26 25.25 18.98 12.43
C GLU A 26 24.48 18.08 11.48
N ASP A 27 23.44 17.45 12.02
CA ASP A 27 22.41 16.82 11.23
C ASP A 27 21.96 17.86 10.21
N GLN A 28 22.58 17.83 9.03
CA GLN A 28 21.95 18.21 7.79
C GLN A 28 20.95 17.11 7.47
N GLN A 29 20.00 16.92 8.39
CA GLN A 29 18.66 16.48 8.08
C GLN A 29 18.17 17.50 7.07
N GLY A 30 18.35 17.18 5.79
CA GLY A 30 17.96 18.04 4.69
C GLY A 30 16.53 18.51 4.94
N GLU A 31 16.29 19.76 4.59
CA GLU A 31 15.01 20.50 4.56
C GLU A 31 13.98 19.85 3.61
N GLY A 32 14.08 18.53 3.37
CA GLY A 32 13.51 17.85 2.22
C GLY A 32 12.06 17.46 2.40
N CYS A 33 11.66 16.83 3.52
CA CYS A 33 10.31 16.27 3.68
C CYS A 33 9.83 16.33 5.13
N SER A 34 9.26 17.48 5.50
CA SER A 34 8.51 17.59 6.75
C SER A 34 7.23 16.75 6.67
N ALA A 35 6.72 16.34 7.84
CA ALA A 35 5.43 15.65 7.90
C ALA A 35 4.33 16.56 7.33
N LYS A 36 3.56 16.06 6.37
CA LYS A 36 2.50 16.80 5.69
C LYS A 36 1.14 16.22 6.04
N ARG A 37 0.10 17.05 6.07
CA ARG A 37 -1.27 16.56 6.29
C ARG A 37 -1.97 16.30 4.96
N CYS A 38 -2.78 15.24 4.93
CA CYS A 38 -3.76 14.98 3.89
C CYS A 38 -5.09 14.61 4.55
N GLY A 39 -6.03 15.57 4.55
CA GLY A 39 -7.21 15.53 5.38
C GLY A 39 -6.88 15.33 6.86
N ASN A 40 -7.38 14.23 7.42
CA ASN A 40 -7.20 13.91 8.84
C ASN A 40 -5.94 13.07 9.14
N ILE A 41 -5.17 12.69 8.12
CA ILE A 41 -3.99 11.83 8.27
C ILE A 41 -2.73 12.68 8.15
N THR A 42 -1.79 12.44 9.07
CA THR A 42 -0.43 12.99 8.99
C THR A 42 0.45 11.98 8.25
N ILE A 43 1.05 12.42 7.15
CA ILE A 43 1.97 11.67 6.31
C ILE A 43 3.39 11.96 6.78
N SER A 44 4.09 10.90 7.18
CA SER A 44 5.47 10.93 7.63
C SER A 44 6.23 9.77 7.00
N ASP A 45 7.56 9.82 7.12
CA ASP A 45 8.45 8.73 6.72
C ASP A 45 7.92 7.35 7.18
N PRO A 46 7.97 6.31 6.31
CA PRO A 46 8.55 6.29 4.96
C PRO A 46 7.62 6.87 3.86
N PHE A 47 6.38 7.22 4.20
CA PHE A 47 5.41 7.76 3.25
C PHE A 47 5.66 9.23 2.97
N TRP A 48 5.33 9.63 1.76
CA TRP A 48 5.54 11.00 1.35
C TRP A 48 4.58 11.47 0.27
N LEU A 49 4.43 12.79 0.17
CA LEU A 49 3.68 13.46 -0.88
C LEU A 49 4.68 14.23 -1.76
N PRO A 50 4.52 14.20 -3.10
CA PRO A 50 5.33 15.03 -3.97
C PRO A 50 5.16 16.50 -3.59
N ASP A 51 6.24 17.27 -3.72
CA ASP A 51 6.14 18.71 -3.58
C ASP A 51 5.29 19.30 -4.72
N GLU A 52 4.25 20.06 -4.39
CA GLU A 52 3.31 20.56 -5.42
C GLU A 52 3.95 21.62 -6.32
N GLU A 53 4.91 22.40 -5.81
CA GLU A 53 5.55 23.49 -6.56
C GLU A 53 6.70 22.98 -7.44
N THR A 54 7.53 22.09 -6.89
CA THR A 54 8.77 21.65 -7.54
C THR A 54 8.67 20.25 -8.13
N GLY A 55 7.61 19.49 -7.83
CA GLY A 55 7.48 18.08 -8.20
C GLY A 55 8.56 17.17 -7.60
N ARG A 56 9.36 17.69 -6.65
CA ARG A 56 10.50 16.97 -6.09
C ARG A 56 10.01 15.73 -5.33
N SER A 57 10.74 14.64 -5.56
CA SER A 57 10.55 13.40 -4.81
C SER A 57 11.03 13.59 -3.39
N CYS A 58 10.27 13.02 -2.47
CA CYS A 58 10.39 13.32 -1.08
C CYS A 58 10.60 12.05 -0.25
N GLY A 59 11.72 11.37 -0.41
CA GLY A 59 11.97 10.12 0.29
C GLY A 59 13.35 9.56 -0.01
N LEU A 60 13.69 8.45 0.64
CA LEU A 60 14.94 7.74 0.33
C LEU A 60 15.01 7.39 -1.17
N PRO A 61 16.21 7.46 -1.80
CA PRO A 61 16.39 6.99 -3.17
C PRO A 61 15.86 5.56 -3.31
N GLY A 62 14.94 5.32 -4.25
CA GLY A 62 14.28 4.02 -4.44
C GLY A 62 12.95 3.82 -3.67
N ALA A 63 12.53 4.75 -2.81
CA ALA A 63 11.26 4.69 -2.09
C ALA A 63 10.05 5.21 -2.91
N SER A 64 10.05 5.04 -4.24
CA SER A 64 8.93 5.46 -5.09
C SER A 64 7.62 4.75 -4.74
N ASP A 65 7.72 3.55 -4.17
CA ASP A 65 6.56 2.75 -3.78
C ASP A 65 5.80 3.37 -2.59
N PHE A 66 6.47 4.18 -1.76
CA PHE A 66 5.86 4.88 -0.63
C PHE A 66 5.31 6.27 -1.00
N GLN A 67 5.37 6.64 -2.27
CA GLN A 67 4.77 7.87 -2.76
C GLN A 67 3.24 7.77 -2.69
N LEU A 68 2.63 8.76 -2.03
CA LEU A 68 1.19 8.91 -1.94
C LEU A 68 0.70 10.07 -2.81
N ARG A 69 -0.59 10.06 -3.10
CA ARG A 69 -1.32 11.21 -3.65
C ARG A 69 -2.32 11.70 -2.62
N CYS A 70 -2.47 13.01 -2.47
CA CYS A 70 -3.55 13.56 -1.68
C CYS A 70 -4.71 13.97 -2.60
N LEU A 71 -5.83 13.25 -2.56
CA LEU A 71 -6.96 13.56 -3.43
C LEU A 71 -7.81 14.67 -2.80
N ASN A 72 -7.93 15.80 -3.51
CA ASN A 72 -8.73 16.97 -3.11
C ASN A 72 -8.50 17.39 -1.65
N SER A 73 -7.26 17.28 -1.17
CA SER A 73 -6.88 17.54 0.22
C SER A 73 -7.66 16.74 1.27
N SER A 74 -8.37 15.68 0.87
CA SER A 74 -9.35 14.96 1.69
C SER A 74 -8.79 13.67 2.28
N TYR A 75 -8.09 12.86 1.48
CA TYR A 75 -7.51 11.61 1.95
C TYR A 75 -6.31 11.18 1.09
N PRO A 76 -5.35 10.47 1.70
CA PRO A 76 -4.19 9.95 0.98
C PRO A 76 -4.55 8.68 0.21
N VAL A 77 -3.89 8.51 -0.93
CA VAL A 77 -4.09 7.38 -1.84
C VAL A 77 -2.76 6.73 -2.15
N LEU A 78 -2.68 5.42 -1.87
CA LEU A 78 -1.61 4.56 -2.33
C LEU A 78 -1.84 4.18 -3.79
N ARG A 79 -0.80 4.29 -4.61
CA ARG A 79 -0.87 4.01 -6.05
C ARG A 79 -1.02 2.51 -6.31
N SER A 80 -1.83 2.18 -7.30
CA SER A 80 -1.91 0.81 -7.83
C SER A 80 -0.71 0.52 -8.75
N SER A 81 -0.22 -0.72 -8.72
CA SER A 81 0.76 -1.23 -9.69
C SER A 81 0.16 -1.40 -11.08
N VAL A 82 -1.16 -1.52 -11.18
CA VAL A 82 -1.90 -1.64 -12.45
C VAL A 82 -2.21 -0.25 -13.00
N PRO A 83 -1.80 0.07 -14.24
CA PRO A 83 -2.10 1.35 -14.88
C PRO A 83 -3.60 1.67 -14.90
N TYR A 84 -3.94 2.96 -14.78
CA TYR A 84 -5.31 3.48 -14.80
C TYR A 84 -6.25 2.97 -13.69
N SER A 85 -5.73 2.18 -12.74
CA SER A 85 -6.48 1.79 -11.56
C SER A 85 -6.55 2.96 -10.55
N PRO A 86 -7.71 3.20 -9.89
CA PRO A 86 -7.87 4.30 -8.94
C PRO A 86 -6.92 4.28 -7.74
N GLY A 87 -6.33 3.12 -7.42
CA GLY A 87 -5.47 2.94 -6.24
C GLY A 87 -6.27 2.62 -4.98
N PHE A 88 -5.65 2.87 -3.83
CA PHE A 88 -6.20 2.51 -2.52
C PHE A 88 -6.31 3.75 -1.64
N LYS A 89 -7.51 4.06 -1.18
CA LYS A 89 -7.72 5.10 -0.16
C LYS A 89 -7.16 4.59 1.15
N ILE A 90 -6.30 5.38 1.78
CA ILE A 90 -5.76 5.08 3.10
C ILE A 90 -6.71 5.65 4.15
N ILE A 91 -7.17 4.78 5.07
CA ILE A 91 -8.00 5.14 6.23
C ILE A 91 -7.11 5.53 7.40
N ASN A 92 -6.04 4.77 7.66
CA ASN A 92 -5.07 5.07 8.70
C ASN A 92 -3.69 4.51 8.34
N ILE A 93 -2.67 5.02 9.01
CA ILE A 93 -1.28 4.60 8.89
C ILE A 93 -0.76 4.31 10.31
N SER A 94 -0.22 3.12 10.52
CA SER A 94 0.53 2.79 11.73
C SER A 94 1.98 2.52 11.34
N VAL A 95 2.84 3.54 11.48
CA VAL A 95 4.25 3.44 11.11
C VAL A 95 4.99 2.44 12.01
N GLY A 96 4.69 2.44 13.32
CA GLY A 96 5.30 1.51 14.28
C GLY A 96 4.98 0.05 13.98
N GLU A 97 3.72 -0.24 13.63
CA GLU A 97 3.26 -1.59 13.25
C GLU A 97 3.48 -1.93 11.78
N ARG A 98 4.08 -1.00 11.02
CA ARG A 98 4.26 -1.10 9.56
C ARG A 98 3.01 -1.57 8.82
N SER A 99 1.85 -0.98 9.18
CA SER A 99 0.55 -1.37 8.61
C SER A 99 -0.32 -0.19 8.17
N LEU A 100 -1.12 -0.43 7.12
CA LEU A 100 -2.08 0.52 6.55
C LEU A 100 -3.46 -0.12 6.52
N ARG A 101 -4.48 0.55 7.06
CA ARG A 101 -5.86 0.19 6.71
C ARG A 101 -6.25 0.94 5.44
N VAL A 102 -6.67 0.20 4.42
CA VAL A 102 -6.97 0.77 3.10
C VAL A 102 -8.26 0.22 2.50
N VAL A 103 -8.80 0.95 1.52
CA VAL A 103 -9.95 0.54 0.72
C VAL A 103 -9.58 0.59 -0.76
N ASP A 104 -9.87 -0.47 -1.52
CA ASP A 104 -9.71 -0.49 -2.99
C ASP A 104 -10.77 0.44 -3.61
N LEU A 105 -10.35 1.63 -4.04
CA LEU A 105 -11.24 2.64 -4.62
C LEU A 105 -11.98 2.13 -5.86
N GLY A 106 -11.40 1.18 -6.59
CA GLY A 106 -12.07 0.55 -7.72
C GLY A 106 -13.23 -0.36 -7.30
N LYS A 107 -13.19 -0.96 -6.10
CA LYS A 107 -14.28 -1.82 -5.60
C LYS A 107 -15.47 -1.02 -5.10
N LEU A 108 -15.25 0.19 -4.61
CA LEU A 108 -16.35 1.10 -4.23
C LEU A 108 -17.24 1.48 -5.41
N GLN A 109 -16.73 1.40 -6.65
CA GLN A 109 -17.54 1.66 -7.86
C GLN A 109 -18.69 0.65 -8.02
N LEU A 110 -18.62 -0.53 -7.38
CA LEU A 110 -19.69 -1.52 -7.39
C LEU A 110 -20.97 -1.04 -6.68
N PHE A 111 -20.86 -0.02 -5.82
CA PHE A 111 -21.99 0.56 -5.07
C PHE A 111 -22.68 1.69 -5.83
N HIS A 112 -22.08 2.14 -6.92
CA HIS A 112 -22.58 3.26 -7.71
C HIS A 112 -23.16 2.77 -9.04
N THR A 113 -24.22 3.46 -9.49
CA THR A 113 -24.82 3.17 -10.78
C THR A 113 -23.84 3.49 -11.90
N SER A 114 -23.33 2.46 -12.56
CA SER A 114 -22.38 2.58 -13.66
C SER A 114 -22.82 1.73 -14.85
N LYS A 115 -22.49 2.16 -16.07
CA LYS A 115 -22.71 1.38 -17.30
C LYS A 115 -21.80 0.15 -17.41
N SER A 116 -20.78 0.05 -16.55
CA SER A 116 -19.82 -1.05 -16.55
C SER A 116 -19.28 -1.30 -15.14
N CYS A 117 -19.03 -2.56 -14.81
CA CYS A 117 -18.45 -2.99 -13.53
C CYS A 117 -16.89 -3.05 -13.56
N LEU A 118 -16.22 -2.31 -14.45
CA LEU A 118 -14.77 -2.42 -14.66
C LEU A 118 -13.89 -1.61 -13.66
N PRO A 119 -12.66 -2.09 -13.35
CA PRO A 119 -12.10 -3.38 -13.70
C PRO A 119 -12.27 -4.43 -12.60
N PHE A 120 -12.68 -5.63 -13.03
CA PHE A 120 -12.89 -6.86 -12.25
C PHE A 120 -11.62 -7.52 -11.70
N TRP A 121 -10.46 -6.84 -11.68
CA TRP A 121 -9.24 -7.44 -11.15
C TRP A 121 -9.35 -7.70 -9.66
N ASN A 122 -8.85 -8.86 -9.21
CA ASN A 122 -8.64 -9.13 -7.80
C ASN A 122 -7.78 -8.02 -7.19
N THR A 123 -8.15 -7.60 -5.98
CA THR A 123 -7.49 -6.47 -5.32
C THR A 123 -5.99 -6.72 -5.12
N SER A 124 -5.59 -7.98 -4.89
CA SER A 124 -4.19 -8.35 -4.75
C SER A 124 -3.33 -8.03 -5.99
N VAL A 125 -3.90 -8.10 -7.20
CA VAL A 125 -3.17 -7.86 -8.46
C VAL A 125 -2.78 -6.38 -8.61
N LYS A 126 -3.53 -5.48 -7.96
CA LYS A 126 -3.31 -4.03 -7.98
C LYS A 126 -2.25 -3.57 -7.00
N LEU A 127 -1.81 -4.43 -6.08
CA LEU A 127 -0.81 -4.05 -5.08
C LEU A 127 0.59 -4.07 -5.68
N GLY A 128 1.33 -2.99 -5.46
CA GLY A 128 2.76 -2.92 -5.73
C GLY A 128 3.55 -3.46 -4.54
N ARG A 129 4.79 -3.88 -4.79
CA ARG A 129 5.77 -4.06 -3.72
C ARG A 129 6.05 -2.70 -3.06
N PRO A 130 6.44 -2.64 -1.78
CA PRO A 130 6.62 -3.76 -0.84
C PRO A 130 5.34 -4.21 -0.11
N PHE A 131 4.17 -3.69 -0.48
CA PHE A 131 2.93 -3.93 0.26
C PHE A 131 2.39 -5.34 0.09
N ARG A 132 1.90 -5.92 1.19
CA ARG A 132 1.23 -7.23 1.22
C ARG A 132 -0.08 -7.12 2.00
N ILE A 133 -1.04 -7.97 1.68
CA ILE A 133 -2.28 -8.08 2.48
C ILE A 133 -1.93 -8.81 3.77
N ASP A 134 -2.32 -8.25 4.91
CA ASP A 134 -2.10 -8.89 6.20
C ASP A 134 -3.00 -10.13 6.33
N PRO A 135 -2.48 -11.29 6.80
CA PRO A 135 -3.26 -12.50 7.00
C PRO A 135 -4.43 -12.39 7.99
N VAL A 136 -4.49 -11.34 8.82
CA VAL A 136 -5.66 -11.03 9.65
C VAL A 136 -6.87 -10.64 8.79
N SER A 137 -6.65 -10.20 7.56
CA SER A 137 -7.71 -9.92 6.60
C SER A 137 -8.37 -11.22 6.13
N HIS A 138 -9.64 -11.14 5.74
CA HIS A 138 -10.37 -12.23 5.09
C HIS A 138 -10.63 -11.87 3.63
N ASN A 139 -10.94 -12.88 2.84
CA ASN A 139 -11.44 -12.75 1.49
C ASN A 139 -12.97 -12.64 1.49
N LEU A 140 -13.47 -11.62 0.81
CA LEU A 140 -14.84 -11.48 0.37
C LEU A 140 -14.87 -11.74 -1.12
N ILE A 141 -15.68 -12.73 -1.53
CA ILE A 141 -15.77 -13.14 -2.93
C ILE A 141 -17.10 -12.66 -3.49
N LEU A 142 -16.99 -11.86 -4.54
CA LEU A 142 -18.12 -11.37 -5.31
C LEU A 142 -18.28 -12.22 -6.56
N TYR A 143 -19.48 -12.74 -6.77
CA TYR A 143 -19.81 -13.54 -7.94
C TYR A 143 -20.80 -12.81 -8.85
N ASN A 144 -20.60 -12.92 -10.15
CA ASN A 144 -21.58 -12.57 -11.18
C ASN A 144 -21.82 -13.80 -12.07
N CYS A 145 -23.01 -14.37 -11.98
CA CYS A 145 -23.33 -15.67 -12.59
C CYS A 145 -24.28 -15.55 -13.78
N THR A 146 -24.29 -16.54 -14.67
CA THR A 146 -25.41 -16.73 -15.61
C THR A 146 -26.67 -17.16 -14.85
N GLU A 147 -27.84 -17.02 -15.49
CA GLU A 147 -29.12 -17.43 -14.88
C GLU A 147 -29.13 -18.92 -14.51
N GLU A 148 -28.57 -19.78 -15.37
CA GLU A 148 -28.52 -21.22 -15.12
C GLU A 148 -27.57 -21.56 -13.97
N ALA A 149 -26.43 -20.87 -13.87
CA ALA A 149 -25.49 -21.03 -12.76
C ALA A 149 -26.11 -20.56 -11.44
N ALA A 150 -26.80 -19.42 -11.45
CA ALA A 150 -27.52 -18.87 -10.31
C ALA A 150 -28.63 -19.81 -9.81
N ALA A 151 -29.43 -20.38 -10.72
CA ALA A 151 -30.51 -21.30 -10.39
C ALA A 151 -30.01 -22.58 -9.68
N ARG A 152 -28.84 -23.09 -10.07
CA ARG A 152 -28.20 -24.26 -9.42
C ARG A 152 -27.68 -23.97 -8.01
N ARG A 153 -27.47 -22.70 -7.66
CA ARG A 153 -26.73 -22.26 -6.46
C ARG A 153 -27.59 -21.53 -5.42
N GLY A 154 -28.91 -21.48 -5.62
CA GLY A 154 -29.85 -20.60 -4.91
C GLY A 154 -29.89 -20.68 -3.38
N THR A 155 -29.16 -21.60 -2.74
CA THR A 155 -29.07 -21.75 -1.28
C THR A 155 -27.65 -21.66 -0.71
N GLU A 156 -26.60 -21.69 -1.53
CA GLU A 156 -25.20 -21.74 -1.07
C GLU A 156 -24.57 -20.35 -0.93
N LEU A 157 -25.02 -19.38 -1.72
CA LEU A 157 -24.47 -18.03 -1.76
C LEU A 157 -25.52 -16.98 -1.40
N VAL A 158 -25.11 -15.89 -0.77
CA VAL A 158 -26.04 -14.81 -0.41
C VAL A 158 -26.26 -13.92 -1.62
N LYS A 159 -27.51 -13.88 -2.11
CA LYS A 159 -27.90 -13.01 -3.23
C LYS A 159 -27.73 -11.54 -2.83
N THR A 160 -27.12 -10.76 -3.72
CA THR A 160 -26.90 -9.33 -3.54
C THR A 160 -27.30 -8.55 -4.79
N VAL A 161 -27.27 -7.22 -4.71
CA VAL A 161 -27.54 -6.30 -5.83
C VAL A 161 -26.32 -5.40 -6.02
N MET A 162 -25.48 -5.71 -7.01
CA MET A 162 -24.49 -4.74 -7.47
C MET A 162 -25.18 -3.67 -8.32
N ARG A 163 -24.80 -2.40 -8.15
CA ARG A 163 -25.46 -1.28 -8.86
C ARG A 163 -24.84 -0.99 -10.23
N CYS A 164 -23.79 -1.69 -10.60
CA CYS A 164 -23.19 -1.58 -11.93
C CYS A 164 -23.92 -2.50 -12.95
N ALA A 165 -24.11 -2.01 -14.19
CA ALA A 165 -24.94 -2.65 -15.21
C ALA A 165 -24.46 -4.05 -15.62
N ASN A 166 -25.40 -4.91 -16.02
CA ASN A 166 -25.26 -6.33 -16.41
C ASN A 166 -25.06 -7.35 -15.28
N ALA A 167 -25.17 -6.94 -14.01
CA ALA A 167 -24.98 -7.82 -12.87
C ALA A 167 -26.32 -8.16 -12.18
N THR A 168 -27.13 -9.02 -12.80
CA THR A 168 -28.48 -9.37 -12.29
C THR A 168 -28.47 -10.56 -11.33
N ASN A 169 -27.48 -11.44 -11.44
CA ASN A 169 -27.32 -12.64 -10.62
C ASN A 169 -26.03 -12.55 -9.82
N THR A 170 -25.98 -11.56 -8.94
CA THR A 170 -24.83 -11.32 -8.10
C THR A 170 -24.95 -11.99 -6.74
N PHE A 171 -23.86 -12.57 -6.29
CA PHE A 171 -23.78 -13.19 -4.99
C PHE A 171 -22.52 -12.77 -4.24
N VAL A 172 -22.57 -12.90 -2.92
CA VAL A 172 -21.42 -12.68 -2.04
C VAL A 172 -21.16 -13.91 -1.18
N ARG A 173 -19.88 -14.23 -1.02
CA ARG A 173 -19.37 -15.18 -0.04
C ARG A 173 -18.39 -14.45 0.88
N THR A 174 -18.72 -14.38 2.16
CA THR A 174 -17.92 -13.73 3.20
C THR A 174 -17.16 -14.77 4.03
N GLU A 175 -16.34 -14.31 4.98
CA GLU A 175 -15.65 -15.16 5.96
C GLU A 175 -14.72 -16.21 5.33
N VAL A 176 -14.24 -15.97 4.10
CA VAL A 176 -13.26 -16.84 3.48
C VAL A 176 -11.88 -16.47 4.04
N PRO A 177 -11.11 -17.40 4.62
CA PRO A 177 -9.76 -17.09 5.08
C PRO A 177 -8.89 -16.52 3.95
N TYR A 178 -8.02 -15.57 4.27
CA TYR A 178 -7.07 -15.05 3.28
C TYR A 178 -6.15 -16.16 2.78
N ASP A 179 -6.03 -16.27 1.46
CA ASP A 179 -5.12 -17.19 0.79
C ASP A 179 -3.88 -16.42 0.29
N PRO A 180 -2.72 -16.57 0.95
CA PRO A 180 -1.49 -15.88 0.56
C PRO A 180 -0.87 -16.39 -0.74
N THR A 181 -1.31 -17.56 -1.24
CA THR A 181 -0.80 -18.11 -2.50
C THR A 181 -1.32 -17.35 -3.72
N GLY A 182 -2.44 -16.62 -3.56
CA GLY A 182 -3.14 -15.98 -4.66
C GLY A 182 -3.74 -16.97 -5.66
N ASN A 183 -3.85 -18.26 -5.30
CA ASN A 183 -4.45 -19.27 -6.16
C ASN A 183 -5.97 -19.26 -6.03
N TYR A 184 -6.60 -18.42 -6.84
CA TYR A 184 -8.05 -18.23 -6.84
C TYR A 184 -8.84 -19.32 -7.56
N ALA A 185 -8.21 -20.39 -8.05
CA ALA A 185 -8.89 -21.48 -8.74
C ALA A 185 -9.91 -22.19 -7.83
N SER A 186 -9.63 -22.25 -6.52
CA SER A 186 -10.55 -22.82 -5.51
C SER A 186 -11.85 -22.04 -5.34
N TYR A 187 -11.89 -20.78 -5.81
CA TYR A 187 -13.05 -19.90 -5.75
C TYR A 187 -13.86 -19.90 -7.04
N ALA A 188 -13.35 -20.51 -8.12
CA ALA A 188 -14.02 -20.56 -9.40
C ALA A 188 -15.30 -21.39 -9.32
N LEU A 189 -16.40 -20.83 -9.83
CA LEU A 189 -17.67 -21.52 -9.97
C LEU A 189 -18.05 -21.54 -11.44
N GLU A 190 -18.44 -22.70 -11.95
CA GLU A 190 -18.84 -22.85 -13.35
C GLU A 190 -20.01 -21.90 -13.67
N GLY A 191 -19.84 -21.10 -14.72
CA GLY A 191 -20.83 -20.10 -15.14
C GLY A 191 -20.86 -18.84 -14.27
N CYS A 192 -19.85 -18.58 -13.44
CA CYS A 192 -19.72 -17.35 -12.67
C CYS A 192 -18.33 -16.72 -12.80
N ASP A 193 -18.32 -15.41 -12.98
CA ASP A 193 -17.12 -14.61 -12.75
C ASP A 193 -16.96 -14.36 -11.25
N ALA A 194 -15.73 -14.45 -10.75
CA ALA A 194 -15.41 -14.26 -9.34
C ALA A 194 -14.38 -13.15 -9.14
N ILE A 195 -14.58 -12.32 -8.13
CA ILE A 195 -13.63 -11.29 -7.72
C ILE A 195 -13.34 -11.43 -6.23
N VAL A 196 -12.05 -11.38 -5.89
CA VAL A 196 -11.59 -11.44 -4.50
C VAL A 196 -11.27 -10.03 -4.00
N VAL A 197 -11.93 -9.66 -2.91
CA VAL A 197 -11.77 -8.40 -2.20
C VAL A 197 -11.35 -8.71 -0.77
N PRO A 198 -10.13 -8.33 -0.35
CA PRO A 198 -9.75 -8.41 1.04
C PRO A 198 -10.61 -7.46 1.87
N VAL A 199 -11.02 -7.92 3.04
CA VAL A 199 -11.77 -7.16 4.05
C VAL A 199 -11.22 -7.51 5.43
N LEU A 200 -11.43 -6.65 6.43
CA LEU A 200 -11.12 -7.01 7.81
C LEU A 200 -11.96 -8.22 8.25
N ALA A 201 -11.37 -9.08 9.09
CA ALA A 201 -12.12 -10.13 9.76
C ALA A 201 -13.29 -9.53 10.55
N GLY A 202 -14.48 -10.13 10.44
CA GLY A 202 -15.60 -9.84 11.34
C GLY A 202 -15.26 -10.27 12.78
N SER A 203 -15.90 -9.64 13.77
CA SER A 203 -15.81 -10.13 15.16
C SER A 203 -16.41 -11.55 15.27
N PRO A 204 -15.91 -12.43 16.17
CA PRO A 204 -16.37 -13.81 16.30
C PRO A 204 -17.79 -13.97 16.92
N SER A 205 -18.53 -12.88 17.08
CA SER A 205 -19.86 -12.92 17.71
C SER A 205 -20.93 -13.32 16.71
N GLY A 206 -21.09 -14.63 16.54
CA GLY A 206 -22.34 -15.26 16.11
C GLY A 206 -22.59 -15.29 14.61
N LYS A 207 -23.12 -16.43 14.14
CA LYS A 207 -23.76 -16.55 12.83
C LYS A 207 -24.79 -15.43 12.65
N THR A 208 -24.53 -14.38 11.89
CA THR A 208 -25.56 -13.36 11.65
C THR A 208 -25.36 -12.63 10.33
N ASN A 209 -25.98 -13.19 9.29
CA ASN A 209 -26.35 -12.57 8.02
C ASN A 209 -25.22 -11.94 7.19
N ALA A 210 -25.44 -11.76 5.89
CA ALA A 210 -24.62 -10.85 5.10
C ALA A 210 -24.88 -9.41 5.58
N ASP A 211 -24.36 -9.06 6.75
CA ASP A 211 -24.13 -7.69 7.18
C ASP A 211 -23.57 -6.96 5.97
N ASN A 212 -24.26 -5.90 5.55
CA ASN A 212 -24.15 -5.29 4.22
C ASN A 212 -22.70 -5.35 3.70
N TYR A 213 -22.41 -6.24 2.75
CA TYR A 213 -21.06 -6.49 2.23
C TYR A 213 -20.37 -5.21 1.76
N GLU A 214 -21.15 -4.19 1.38
CA GLU A 214 -20.66 -2.85 1.06
C GLU A 214 -19.88 -2.24 2.23
N ARG A 215 -20.37 -2.43 3.46
CA ARG A 215 -19.72 -1.99 4.70
C ARG A 215 -18.41 -2.73 4.93
N LEU A 216 -18.34 -4.04 4.69
CA LEU A 216 -17.09 -4.79 4.83
C LEU A 216 -16.00 -4.26 3.88
N ILE A 217 -16.38 -3.91 2.67
CA ILE A 217 -15.47 -3.30 1.69
C ILE A 217 -15.10 -1.86 2.09
N ASP A 218 -16.05 -1.06 2.58
CA ASP A 218 -15.82 0.32 3.03
C ASP A 218 -14.96 0.39 4.31
N ASP A 219 -15.11 -0.59 5.20
CA ASP A 219 -14.22 -0.82 6.34
C ASP A 219 -12.81 -1.21 5.89
N GLY A 220 -12.63 -1.65 4.65
CA GLY A 220 -11.33 -1.92 4.06
C GLY A 220 -10.63 -3.15 4.64
N PHE A 221 -9.32 -3.20 4.44
CA PHE A 221 -8.45 -4.31 4.84
C PHE A 221 -7.08 -3.79 5.25
N LEU A 222 -6.29 -4.67 5.88
CA LEU A 222 -4.97 -4.31 6.37
C LEU A 222 -3.90 -4.69 5.35
N LEU A 223 -3.03 -3.75 5.04
CA LEU A 223 -1.77 -3.97 4.35
C LEU A 223 -0.63 -3.90 5.36
N THR A 224 0.42 -4.67 5.12
CA THR A 224 1.72 -4.54 5.79
C THR A 224 2.81 -4.25 4.76
N TRP A 225 3.91 -3.65 5.22
CA TRP A 225 5.10 -3.48 4.42
C TRP A 225 6.35 -3.83 5.22
N ASP A 226 7.33 -4.39 4.53
CA ASP A 226 8.68 -4.50 5.04
C ASP A 226 9.53 -3.41 4.40
N LEU A 227 10.43 -2.81 5.18
CA LEU A 227 11.55 -2.09 4.60
C LEU A 227 12.56 -3.17 4.19
N ASP A 228 12.81 -3.31 2.89
CA ASP A 228 13.95 -4.12 2.45
C ASP A 228 15.19 -3.62 3.20
N PRO A 229 16.02 -4.51 3.78
CA PRO A 229 17.24 -4.07 4.44
C PRO A 229 18.08 -3.28 3.44
N LEU A 230 18.39 -2.02 3.79
CA LEU A 230 19.24 -1.16 2.97
C LEU A 230 20.51 -1.96 2.62
N PRO A 231 20.92 -2.00 1.34
CA PRO A 231 22.19 -2.63 0.99
C PRO A 231 23.29 -1.97 1.83
N PRO A 232 24.25 -2.75 2.39
CA PRO A 232 25.32 -2.19 3.19
C PRO A 232 26.06 -1.14 2.36
N LEU A 233 26.22 0.06 2.94
CA LEU A 233 27.05 1.11 2.37
C LEU A 233 28.49 0.58 2.35
N PHE A 234 29.01 0.33 1.15
CA PHE A 234 30.43 0.04 0.92
C PHE A 234 31.21 1.34 0.73
#